data_AF-A0A532TX94-F1
#
_entry.id   AF-A0A532TX94-F1
#
_cell.length_a   1.000
_cell.length_b   1.000
_cell.length_c   1.000
_cell.angle_alpha   90.00
_cell.angle_beta   90.00
_cell.angle_gamma   90.00
#
_symmetry.space_group_name_H-M   'P 1'
#
loop_
_entity.id
_entity.type
_entity.pdbx_description
1 polymer ?
#
loop_
_entity_poly.entity_id
_entity_poly.type
_entity_poly.pdbx_seq_one_letter_code
_entity_poly.pdbx_strand_id
1 'polypeptide(L)'
;MKMLRQIYILKDGNIIYEKDFGKVLSSENFQSIYQEVEAEISRGLLNDFGSSNFFKHRIIYTVDRALKLIFIFIIGFNDDMETVKLELNKLKNDFLESFGDILDNLDPSLFEIFNPLIESIHKNIKTKISLVGFSGVGKTTITKLIRNEEVPETHIPTITGKVSTIKIGKLTFHLWDFAGQEQFSYLWNDFILGSDAVLLITNSTLENVEKSKYFVELIKEQTPNAHSAAIANKQDLDGALSVEKIEEILGIKTYSMVAIEPNNRDKMVQIVADILEMNMEESTLLKPLFERDQLIQLAKKSLENGDIAESASYFDKIADLCLELGDDALYKEFYLKSEKLKRYLPDITNLQEYQNNTDLNDSDSDDDGLTDGQEVNAYFTDPNDPDSDNDGMPDGWEVNNSLNPNVDDSANDPGGDRLTNLQEYQNDTDPNDSDSDDDGLTDGQEVNASFTDPNDPDSDDVGMSDGWEVNNSLNPNVDDSTNDPGGDRLTNLQEYQNDTDPNDSDSDDDELTDGQEVNDYSTDPNDSG
;
A
#
# COMPACT_ATOMS: atom_id res chain seq x y z
N MET A 1 21.44 -8.08 3.69
CA MET A 1 20.54 -7.32 2.79
C MET A 1 19.76 -8.30 1.92
N LYS A 2 18.48 -8.04 1.70
CA LYS A 2 17.54 -8.62 0.76
C LYS A 2 17.27 -7.52 -0.23
N MET A 3 18.15 -7.41 -1.21
CA MET A 3 18.04 -6.34 -2.18
C MET A 3 18.73 -6.81 -3.42
N LEU A 4 17.96 -6.90 -4.50
CA LEU A 4 18.53 -6.96 -5.82
C LEU A 4 19.30 -5.66 -6.05
N ARG A 5 20.62 -5.75 -6.08
CA ARG A 5 21.50 -4.59 -6.24
C ARG A 5 21.78 -4.31 -7.69
N GLN A 6 22.08 -5.35 -8.45
CA GLN A 6 22.45 -5.23 -9.84
C GLN A 6 21.94 -6.42 -10.64
N ILE A 7 21.51 -6.14 -11.86
CA ILE A 7 21.15 -7.13 -12.88
C ILE A 7 22.13 -6.99 -14.03
N TYR A 8 22.69 -8.11 -14.48
CA TYR A 8 23.48 -8.18 -15.69
C TYR A 8 22.93 -9.23 -16.65
N ILE A 9 22.88 -8.87 -17.93
CA ILE A 9 22.70 -9.84 -19.02
C ILE A 9 23.92 -9.75 -19.92
N LEU A 10 24.59 -10.88 -20.12
CA LEU A 10 25.78 -10.97 -20.94
C LEU A 10 25.53 -11.87 -22.14
N LYS A 11 26.07 -11.48 -23.30
CA LYS A 11 26.10 -12.28 -24.53
C LYS A 11 27.54 -12.40 -25.02
N ASP A 12 28.00 -13.63 -25.24
CA ASP A 12 29.39 -13.91 -25.64
C ASP A 12 30.42 -13.22 -24.72
N GLY A 13 30.09 -13.10 -23.43
CA GLY A 13 30.93 -12.45 -22.41
C GLY A 13 30.90 -10.92 -22.38
N ASN A 14 30.13 -10.27 -23.25
CA ASN A 14 29.92 -8.82 -23.22
C ASN A 14 28.62 -8.50 -22.50
N ILE A 15 28.64 -7.50 -21.63
CA ILE A 15 27.43 -6.97 -21.01
C ILE A 15 26.59 -6.32 -22.10
N ILE A 16 25.36 -6.80 -22.29
CA ILE A 16 24.39 -6.21 -23.21
C ILE A 16 23.31 -5.42 -22.46
N TYR A 17 23.10 -5.74 -21.18
CA TYR A 17 22.18 -5.02 -20.30
C TYR A 17 22.73 -4.97 -18.88
N GLU A 18 22.62 -3.81 -18.24
CA GLU A 18 22.99 -3.56 -16.85
C GLU A 18 21.91 -2.66 -16.21
N LYS A 19 21.48 -3.03 -15.01
CA LYS A 19 20.60 -2.19 -14.18
C LYS A 19 21.09 -2.18 -12.75
N ASP A 20 21.22 -0.99 -12.19
CA ASP A 20 21.64 -0.75 -10.82
C ASP A 20 20.48 -0.23 -9.97
N PHE A 21 20.37 -0.74 -8.74
CA PHE A 21 19.37 -0.34 -7.75
C PHE A 21 19.99 0.19 -6.44
N GLY A 22 21.32 0.16 -6.35
CA GLY A 22 22.08 0.64 -5.21
C GLY A 22 23.54 0.85 -5.57
N LYS A 23 24.41 0.93 -4.57
CA LYS A 23 25.85 1.14 -4.80
C LYS A 23 26.46 0.08 -5.72
N VAL A 24 26.90 0.54 -6.90
CA VAL A 24 27.50 -0.24 -7.99
C VAL A 24 28.81 -0.89 -7.55
N LEU A 25 28.98 -2.18 -7.88
CA LEU A 25 30.29 -2.84 -7.73
C LEU A 25 31.30 -2.23 -8.72
N SER A 26 32.55 -2.07 -8.30
CA SER A 26 33.59 -1.64 -9.22
C SER A 26 33.71 -2.62 -10.39
N SER A 27 34.08 -2.14 -11.58
CA SER A 27 34.25 -2.99 -12.77
C SER A 27 35.27 -4.12 -12.54
N GLU A 28 36.28 -3.89 -11.69
CA GLU A 28 37.24 -4.93 -11.27
C GLU A 28 36.60 -6.05 -10.44
N ASN A 29 35.69 -5.69 -9.52
CA ASN A 29 34.95 -6.66 -8.71
C ASN A 29 34.00 -7.47 -9.58
N PHE A 30 33.28 -6.82 -10.50
CA PHE A 30 32.40 -7.52 -11.44
C PHE A 30 33.18 -8.49 -12.34
N GLN A 31 34.35 -8.09 -12.85
CA GLN A 31 35.20 -8.99 -13.63
C GLN A 31 35.63 -10.23 -12.85
N SER A 32 35.91 -10.08 -11.55
CA SER A 32 36.23 -11.22 -10.68
C SER A 32 35.04 -12.18 -10.54
N ILE A 33 33.83 -11.64 -10.35
CA ILE A 33 32.59 -12.42 -10.30
C ILE A 33 32.36 -13.16 -11.62
N TYR A 34 32.49 -12.45 -12.75
CA TYR A 34 32.28 -13.03 -14.08
C TYR A 34 33.24 -14.19 -14.36
N GLN A 35 34.53 -14.06 -14.01
CA GLN A 35 35.51 -15.14 -14.16
C GLN A 35 35.17 -16.38 -13.33
N GLU A 36 34.64 -16.20 -12.12
CA GLU A 36 34.20 -17.31 -11.27
C GLU A 36 32.99 -18.02 -11.89
N VAL A 37 31.99 -17.25 -12.34
CA VAL A 37 30.78 -17.74 -13.02
C VAL A 37 31.15 -18.51 -14.29
N GLU A 38 32.02 -17.94 -15.15
CA GLU A 38 32.48 -18.57 -16.39
C GLU A 38 33.22 -19.90 -16.11
N ALA A 39 34.06 -19.93 -15.08
CA ALA A 39 34.77 -21.14 -14.67
C ALA A 39 33.83 -22.25 -14.19
N GLU A 40 32.76 -21.91 -13.47
CA GLU A 40 31.73 -22.87 -13.05
C GLU A 40 30.90 -23.41 -14.22
N ILE A 41 30.47 -22.52 -15.12
CA ILE A 41 29.75 -22.89 -16.34
C ILE A 41 30.60 -23.85 -17.18
N SER A 42 31.90 -23.53 -17.35
CA SER A 42 32.85 -24.34 -18.12
C SER A 42 33.09 -25.73 -17.53
N ARG A 43 32.93 -25.91 -16.21
CA ARG A 43 33.01 -27.22 -15.55
C ARG A 43 31.78 -28.09 -15.79
N GLY A 44 30.71 -27.54 -16.35
CA GLY A 44 29.48 -28.28 -16.69
C GLY A 44 28.64 -28.69 -15.46
N LEU A 45 28.87 -28.06 -14.30
CA LEU A 45 28.24 -28.41 -13.02
C LEU A 45 26.86 -27.75 -12.80
N LEU A 46 26.41 -26.93 -13.74
CA LEU A 46 25.21 -26.12 -13.60
C LEU A 46 24.00 -26.86 -14.18
N ASN A 47 23.01 -27.12 -13.31
CA ASN A 47 21.70 -27.65 -13.72
C ASN A 47 20.86 -26.50 -14.31
N ASP A 48 20.20 -25.72 -13.46
CA ASP A 48 19.36 -24.57 -13.87
C ASP A 48 19.89 -23.23 -13.37
N PHE A 49 20.50 -23.22 -12.18
CA PHE A 49 21.06 -22.04 -11.53
C PHE A 49 22.43 -22.33 -10.92
N GLY A 50 23.30 -21.33 -10.91
CA GLY A 50 24.51 -21.29 -10.11
C GLY A 50 24.41 -20.23 -9.02
N SER A 51 25.16 -20.40 -7.94
CA SER A 51 25.26 -19.38 -6.90
C SER A 51 26.63 -19.38 -6.25
N SER A 52 27.21 -18.20 -6.05
CA SER A 52 28.45 -18.00 -5.32
C SER A 52 28.33 -16.84 -4.33
N ASN A 53 29.30 -16.72 -3.42
CA ASN A 53 29.35 -15.62 -2.45
C ASN A 53 30.56 -14.74 -2.77
N PHE A 54 30.35 -13.43 -2.85
CA PHE A 54 31.40 -12.46 -3.13
C PHE A 54 31.33 -11.29 -2.14
N PHE A 55 32.30 -11.22 -1.21
CA PHE A 55 32.31 -10.29 -0.07
C PHE A 55 30.98 -10.28 0.73
N LYS A 56 30.22 -9.17 0.65
CA LYS A 56 28.91 -8.96 1.31
C LYS A 56 27.71 -9.20 0.38
N HIS A 57 27.96 -9.80 -0.79
CA HIS A 57 26.95 -10.08 -1.80
C HIS A 57 26.88 -11.58 -2.09
N ARG A 58 25.70 -11.99 -2.51
CA ARG A 58 25.46 -13.31 -3.09
C ARG A 58 25.19 -13.12 -4.58
N ILE A 59 25.84 -13.95 -5.37
CA ILE A 59 25.69 -13.97 -6.82
C ILE A 59 24.81 -15.16 -7.13
N ILE A 60 23.77 -14.93 -7.92
CA ILE A 60 22.94 -16.00 -8.46
C ILE A 60 22.78 -15.77 -9.95
N TYR A 61 22.89 -16.85 -10.72
CA TYR A 61 22.94 -16.73 -12.16
C TYR A 61 22.31 -17.94 -12.84
N THR A 62 21.79 -17.71 -14.04
CA THR A 62 21.32 -18.76 -14.95
C THR A 62 21.88 -18.49 -16.34
N VAL A 63 21.86 -19.51 -17.20
CA VAL A 63 22.45 -19.43 -18.54
C VAL A 63 21.47 -19.93 -19.59
N ASP A 64 21.62 -19.37 -20.79
CA ASP A 64 21.15 -20.00 -22.02
C ASP A 64 22.35 -20.42 -22.84
N ARG A 65 22.58 -21.72 -22.99
CA ARG A 65 23.77 -22.23 -23.69
C ARG A 65 23.65 -22.14 -25.20
N ALA A 66 22.43 -22.11 -25.75
CA ALA A 66 22.22 -22.05 -27.19
C ALA A 66 22.54 -20.66 -27.73
N LEU A 67 22.09 -19.63 -27.01
CA LEU A 67 22.32 -18.22 -27.33
C LEU A 67 23.54 -17.62 -26.62
N LYS A 68 24.23 -18.43 -25.80
CA LYS A 68 25.39 -18.04 -24.98
C LYS A 68 25.11 -16.81 -24.11
N LEU A 69 23.94 -16.82 -23.48
CA LEU A 69 23.52 -15.79 -22.56
C LEU A 69 23.83 -16.19 -21.12
N ILE A 70 24.17 -15.20 -20.30
CA ILE A 70 24.32 -15.34 -18.86
C ILE A 70 23.51 -14.23 -18.20
N PHE A 71 22.59 -14.60 -17.32
CA PHE A 71 21.78 -13.70 -16.51
C PHE A 71 22.30 -13.76 -15.08
N ILE A 72 22.69 -12.62 -14.52
CA ILE A 72 23.30 -12.53 -13.19
C ILE A 72 22.51 -11.55 -12.35
N PHE A 73 22.09 -11.99 -11.18
CA PHE A 73 21.62 -11.14 -10.10
C PHE A 73 22.68 -11.04 -9.01
N ILE A 74 22.93 -9.81 -8.59
CA ILE A 74 23.73 -9.51 -7.41
C ILE A 74 22.77 -9.13 -6.31
N ILE A 75 22.64 -10.01 -5.34
CA ILE A 75 21.69 -9.92 -4.23
C ILE A 75 22.44 -9.83 -2.91
N GLY A 76 21.74 -9.52 -1.82
CA GLY A 76 22.37 -9.57 -0.51
C GLY A 76 22.18 -10.93 0.16
N PHE A 77 22.88 -11.13 1.28
CA PHE A 77 22.93 -12.44 1.96
C PHE A 77 21.62 -12.94 2.57
N ASN A 78 20.67 -12.04 2.83
CA ASN A 78 19.47 -12.42 3.55
C ASN A 78 18.37 -12.90 2.59
N ASP A 79 18.54 -12.73 1.27
CA ASP A 79 17.50 -12.92 0.24
C ASP A 79 16.90 -14.33 0.23
N ASP A 80 15.59 -14.39 -0.02
CA ASP A 80 14.91 -15.69 -0.19
C ASP A 80 15.32 -16.30 -1.53
N MET A 81 16.00 -17.44 -1.47
CA MET A 81 16.59 -18.04 -2.66
C MET A 81 15.57 -18.61 -3.62
N GLU A 82 14.40 -19.00 -3.17
CA GLU A 82 13.36 -19.54 -4.05
C GLU A 82 12.69 -18.39 -4.82
N THR A 83 12.31 -17.31 -4.12
CA THR A 83 11.80 -16.08 -4.76
C THR A 83 12.80 -15.53 -5.77
N VAL A 84 14.08 -15.41 -5.40
CA VAL A 84 15.10 -14.85 -6.31
C VAL A 84 15.30 -15.73 -7.55
N LYS A 85 15.29 -17.06 -7.42
CA LYS A 85 15.36 -17.96 -8.58
C LYS A 85 14.14 -17.81 -9.50
N LEU A 86 12.93 -17.71 -8.92
CA LEU A 86 11.70 -17.50 -9.69
C LEU A 86 11.78 -16.21 -10.52
N GLU A 87 12.17 -15.10 -9.89
CA GLU A 87 12.31 -13.80 -10.58
C GLU A 87 13.44 -13.81 -11.63
N LEU A 88 14.57 -14.47 -11.35
CA LEU A 88 15.66 -14.62 -12.32
C LEU A 88 15.21 -15.45 -13.54
N ASN A 89 14.42 -16.51 -13.33
CA ASN A 89 13.84 -17.29 -14.42
C ASN A 89 12.80 -16.48 -15.20
N LYS A 90 11.97 -15.70 -14.52
CA LYS A 90 11.01 -14.79 -15.17
C LYS A 90 11.73 -13.82 -16.10
N LEU A 91 12.77 -13.15 -15.60
CA LEU A 91 13.62 -12.29 -16.43
C LEU A 91 14.16 -13.03 -17.66
N LYS A 92 14.73 -14.21 -17.46
CA LYS A 92 15.28 -15.02 -18.56
C LYS A 92 14.22 -15.33 -19.62
N ASN A 93 13.04 -15.80 -19.20
CA ASN A 93 11.99 -16.22 -20.13
C ASN A 93 11.45 -15.04 -20.93
N ASP A 94 11.08 -13.96 -20.26
CA ASP A 94 10.57 -12.75 -20.90
C ASP A 94 11.63 -12.14 -21.84
N PHE A 95 12.91 -12.24 -21.45
CA PHE A 95 14.02 -11.83 -22.31
C PHE A 95 14.12 -12.64 -23.60
N LEU A 96 14.03 -13.96 -23.48
CA LEU A 96 14.11 -14.86 -24.62
C LEU A 96 12.90 -14.74 -25.55
N GLU A 97 11.70 -14.57 -24.99
CA GLU A 97 10.48 -14.37 -25.78
C GLU A 97 10.52 -13.05 -26.56
N SER A 98 11.01 -11.98 -25.94
CA SER A 98 11.04 -10.65 -26.55
C SER A 98 12.17 -10.49 -27.58
N PHE A 99 13.36 -11.07 -27.31
CA PHE A 99 14.58 -10.75 -28.06
C PHE A 99 15.34 -11.95 -28.61
N GLY A 100 14.93 -13.18 -28.30
CA GLY A 100 15.60 -14.41 -28.70
C GLY A 100 15.97 -14.45 -30.18
N ASP A 101 15.02 -14.07 -31.04
CA ASP A 101 15.16 -14.15 -32.49
C ASP A 101 15.94 -12.98 -33.12
N ILE A 102 16.10 -11.86 -32.40
CA ILE A 102 16.69 -10.62 -32.93
C ILE A 102 18.00 -10.21 -32.24
N LEU A 103 18.48 -11.03 -31.31
CA LEU A 103 19.69 -10.82 -30.50
C LEU A 103 20.96 -10.45 -31.27
N ASP A 104 21.12 -10.87 -32.52
CA ASP A 104 22.32 -10.58 -33.33
C ASP A 104 22.33 -9.18 -33.95
N ASN A 105 21.16 -8.53 -34.05
CA ASN A 105 21.00 -7.20 -34.64
C ASN A 105 20.25 -6.23 -33.69
N LEU A 106 20.31 -6.50 -32.39
CA LEU A 106 19.54 -5.76 -31.41
C LEU A 106 20.09 -4.35 -31.18
N ASP A 107 19.20 -3.36 -31.20
CA ASP A 107 19.50 -2.02 -30.69
C ASP A 107 19.39 -2.02 -29.15
N PRO A 108 20.45 -1.65 -28.40
CA PRO A 108 20.40 -1.59 -26.94
C PRO A 108 19.29 -0.70 -26.37
N SER A 109 18.81 0.29 -27.12
CA SER A 109 17.68 1.14 -26.69
C SER A 109 16.37 0.37 -26.53
N LEU A 110 16.23 -0.79 -27.18
CA LEU A 110 15.04 -1.65 -27.04
C LEU A 110 14.95 -2.32 -25.66
N PHE A 111 16.04 -2.34 -24.89
CA PHE A 111 16.01 -2.89 -23.54
C PHE A 111 15.20 -2.04 -22.55
N GLU A 112 14.88 -0.79 -22.88
CA GLU A 112 13.94 0.04 -22.08
C GLU A 112 12.56 -0.63 -21.95
N ILE A 113 12.18 -1.50 -22.89
CA ILE A 113 10.95 -2.30 -22.83
C ILE A 113 10.94 -3.21 -21.58
N PHE A 114 12.10 -3.56 -21.02
CA PHE A 114 12.18 -4.34 -19.78
C PHE A 114 11.97 -3.54 -18.51
N ASN A 115 11.97 -2.21 -18.54
CA ASN A 115 11.88 -1.41 -17.31
C ASN A 115 10.69 -1.83 -16.42
N PRO A 116 9.46 -2.04 -16.94
CA PRO A 116 8.35 -2.49 -16.10
C PRO A 116 8.58 -3.86 -15.44
N LEU A 117 9.15 -4.82 -16.18
CA LEU A 117 9.48 -6.14 -15.65
C LEU A 117 10.57 -6.04 -14.58
N ILE A 118 11.60 -5.26 -14.85
CA ILE A 118 12.77 -5.07 -13.98
C ILE A 118 12.35 -4.38 -12.68
N GLU A 119 11.42 -3.43 -12.76
CA GLU A 119 10.78 -2.82 -11.59
C GLU A 119 9.90 -3.81 -10.83
N SER A 120 9.14 -4.66 -11.52
CA SER A 120 8.33 -5.72 -10.90
C SER A 120 9.21 -6.73 -10.15
N ILE A 121 10.32 -7.17 -10.74
CA ILE A 121 11.31 -8.05 -10.11
C ILE A 121 11.88 -7.39 -8.85
N HIS A 122 12.27 -6.11 -8.95
CA HIS A 122 12.79 -5.37 -7.80
C HIS A 122 11.75 -5.25 -6.68
N LYS A 123 10.47 -5.05 -7.02
CA LYS A 123 9.33 -5.00 -6.09
C LYS A 123 9.10 -6.34 -5.38
N ASN A 124 9.23 -7.45 -6.09
CA ASN A 124 8.98 -8.79 -5.53
C ASN A 124 10.08 -9.24 -4.56
N ILE A 125 11.30 -8.72 -4.72
CA ILE A 125 12.41 -8.91 -3.77
C ILE A 125 12.31 -7.83 -2.69
N LYS A 126 11.33 -7.97 -1.80
CA LYS A 126 10.97 -6.95 -0.78
C LYS A 126 12.13 -6.65 0.18
N THR A 127 12.53 -5.39 0.23
CA THR A 127 13.43 -4.87 1.27
C THR A 127 12.67 -4.70 2.59
N LYS A 128 13.16 -5.39 3.63
CA LYS A 128 12.65 -5.33 5.00
C LYS A 128 13.46 -4.35 5.83
N ILE A 129 12.84 -3.26 6.27
CA ILE A 129 13.44 -2.28 7.19
C ILE A 129 12.75 -2.41 8.55
N SER A 130 13.51 -2.68 9.60
CA SER A 130 12.95 -2.79 10.96
C SER A 130 13.21 -1.52 11.76
N LEU A 131 12.16 -0.91 12.32
CA LEU A 131 12.30 0.17 13.30
C LEU A 131 12.14 -0.41 14.72
N VAL A 132 13.20 -0.29 15.53
CA VAL A 132 13.27 -0.88 16.87
C VAL A 132 13.64 0.17 17.90
N GLY A 133 13.34 -0.09 19.17
CA GLY A 133 13.65 0.81 20.28
C GLY A 133 12.62 0.72 21.39
N PHE A 134 13.03 1.03 22.63
CA PHE A 134 12.17 0.91 23.81
C PHE A 134 10.90 1.78 23.73
N SER A 135 9.93 1.54 24.62
CA SER A 135 8.71 2.35 24.69
C SER A 135 9.04 3.84 24.92
N GLY A 136 8.23 4.73 24.34
CA GLY A 136 8.35 6.18 24.53
C GLY A 136 9.50 6.87 23.79
N VAL A 137 10.27 6.16 22.95
CA VAL A 137 11.36 6.76 22.16
C VAL A 137 10.91 7.53 20.92
N GLY A 138 9.63 7.44 20.54
CA GLY A 138 9.04 8.15 19.40
C GLY A 138 8.99 7.35 18.10
N LYS A 139 8.85 6.02 18.17
CA LYS A 139 8.71 5.13 17.00
C LYS A 139 7.46 5.44 16.17
N THR A 140 6.32 5.58 16.85
CA THR A 140 5.04 5.98 16.26
C THR A 140 5.14 7.38 15.63
N THR A 141 5.78 8.33 16.32
CA THR A 141 6.01 9.69 15.80
C THR A 141 6.85 9.68 14.51
N ILE A 142 7.95 8.93 14.48
CA ILE A 142 8.79 8.78 13.27
C ILE A 142 8.00 8.11 12.15
N THR A 143 7.13 7.14 12.46
CA THR A 143 6.28 6.49 11.46
C THR A 143 5.35 7.50 10.79
N LYS A 144 4.65 8.31 11.59
CA LYS A 144 3.79 9.39 11.10
C LYS A 144 4.57 10.40 10.25
N LEU A 145 5.77 10.77 10.72
CA LEU A 145 6.67 11.67 10.01
C LEU A 145 7.02 11.13 8.62
N ILE A 146 7.37 9.85 8.46
CA ILE A 146 7.72 9.31 7.14
C ILE A 146 6.48 9.21 6.23
N ARG A 147 5.31 8.89 6.80
CA ARG A 147 4.05 8.83 6.04
C ARG A 147 3.51 10.20 5.60
N ASN A 148 3.99 11.29 6.20
CA ASN A 148 3.44 12.63 6.03
C ASN A 148 2.02 12.78 6.64
N GLU A 149 1.74 12.02 7.71
CA GLU A 149 0.51 12.17 8.51
C GLU A 149 0.67 13.32 9.53
N GLU A 150 -0.44 13.92 9.98
CA GLU A 150 -0.39 14.87 11.09
C GLU A 150 0.18 14.22 12.37
N VAL A 151 1.27 14.81 12.88
CA VAL A 151 1.89 14.40 14.13
C VAL A 151 1.17 15.10 15.28
N PRO A 152 0.40 14.39 16.13
CA PRO A 152 -0.32 15.05 17.22
C PRO A 152 0.67 15.67 18.22
N GLU A 153 0.36 16.88 18.69
CA GLU A 153 1.16 17.60 19.69
C GLU A 153 1.21 16.90 21.06
N THR A 154 0.33 15.93 21.30
CA THR A 154 0.21 15.19 22.57
C THR A 154 0.49 13.69 22.41
N HIS A 155 1.23 13.15 23.36
CA HIS A 155 1.62 11.75 23.41
C HIS A 155 0.42 10.85 23.76
N ILE A 156 -0.16 10.17 22.77
CA ILE A 156 -1.12 9.08 22.98
C ILE A 156 -0.31 7.78 23.15
N PRO A 157 -0.31 7.13 24.33
CA PRO A 157 0.30 5.83 24.48
C PRO A 157 -0.50 4.78 23.70
N THR A 158 0.19 3.96 22.89
CA THR A 158 -0.42 2.80 22.22
C THR A 158 -0.97 1.83 23.29
N ILE A 159 -2.20 1.33 23.18
CA ILE A 159 -2.83 0.48 24.23
C ILE A 159 -2.72 -1.01 23.89
N THR A 160 -2.58 -1.37 22.61
CA THR A 160 -2.53 -2.74 22.11
C THR A 160 -1.25 -3.02 21.32
N GLY A 161 -0.67 -4.22 21.48
CA GLY A 161 0.56 -4.62 20.81
C GLY A 161 0.32 -4.90 19.32
N LYS A 162 0.41 -3.87 18.48
CA LYS A 162 0.22 -3.99 17.03
C LYS A 162 1.58 -4.05 16.34
N VAL A 163 1.89 -5.20 15.72
CA VAL A 163 2.90 -5.23 14.65
C VAL A 163 2.31 -4.44 13.50
N SER A 164 2.92 -3.32 13.16
CA SER A 164 2.48 -2.52 12.01
C SER A 164 3.50 -2.67 10.90
N THR A 165 3.03 -3.15 9.75
CA THR A 165 3.77 -3.05 8.51
C THR A 165 3.33 -1.76 7.84
N ILE A 166 4.29 -0.89 7.56
CA ILE A 166 4.08 0.35 6.85
C ILE A 166 4.74 0.20 5.47
N LYS A 167 3.98 0.45 4.41
CA LYS A 167 4.53 0.62 3.08
C LYS A 167 4.80 2.10 2.87
N ILE A 168 5.99 2.44 2.39
CA ILE A 168 6.37 3.81 2.06
C ILE A 168 7.01 3.73 0.69
N GLY A 169 6.19 4.04 -0.32
CA GLY A 169 6.46 3.59 -1.67
C GLY A 169 6.71 2.09 -1.76
N LYS A 170 7.78 1.72 -2.46
CA LYS A 170 8.12 0.30 -2.67
C LYS A 170 8.88 -0.32 -1.47
N LEU A 171 9.11 0.43 -0.39
CA LEU A 171 9.78 -0.07 0.83
C LEU A 171 8.79 -0.61 1.86
N THR A 172 9.16 -1.71 2.51
CA THR A 172 8.38 -2.30 3.61
C THR A 172 9.07 -2.06 4.94
N PHE A 173 8.46 -1.20 5.77
CA PHE A 173 8.89 -0.92 7.12
C PHE A 173 8.11 -1.78 8.12
N HIS A 174 8.81 -2.55 8.92
CA HIS A 174 8.24 -3.29 10.05
C HIS A 174 8.48 -2.47 11.31
N LEU A 175 7.39 -1.92 11.85
CA LEU A 175 7.42 -1.17 13.08
C LEU A 175 7.14 -2.11 14.26
N TRP A 176 8.06 -2.08 15.20
CA TRP A 176 7.85 -2.67 16.50
C TRP A 176 7.27 -1.59 17.44
N ASP A 177 5.95 -1.47 17.58
CA ASP A 177 5.33 -0.53 18.54
C ASP A 177 4.61 -1.28 19.68
N PHE A 178 5.39 -1.77 20.63
CA PHE A 178 4.85 -2.35 21.87
C PHE A 178 4.90 -1.29 22.96
N ALA A 179 3.74 -0.82 23.37
CA ALA A 179 3.62 -0.06 24.59
C ALA A 179 3.66 -1.00 25.80
N GLY A 180 4.54 -0.69 26.76
CA GLY A 180 4.45 -1.21 28.13
C GLY A 180 4.72 -2.71 28.36
N GLN A 181 5.06 -3.50 27.33
CA GLN A 181 5.18 -4.96 27.48
C GLN A 181 6.54 -5.51 27.02
N GLU A 182 7.60 -5.20 27.78
CA GLU A 182 8.93 -5.86 27.66
C GLU A 182 8.87 -7.39 27.89
N GLN A 183 7.76 -7.89 28.42
CA GLN A 183 7.46 -9.33 28.57
C GLN A 183 7.41 -10.10 27.24
N PHE A 184 7.22 -9.41 26.11
CA PHE A 184 7.29 -10.01 24.76
C PHE A 184 8.67 -9.90 24.11
N SER A 185 9.72 -9.68 24.89
CA SER A 185 11.10 -9.58 24.40
C SER A 185 11.59 -10.80 23.61
N TYR A 186 10.97 -11.97 23.82
CA TYR A 186 11.28 -13.17 23.04
C TYR A 186 10.94 -13.04 21.55
N LEU A 187 9.96 -12.20 21.18
CA LEU A 187 9.58 -11.97 19.79
C LEU A 187 10.56 -11.05 19.04
N TRP A 188 11.43 -10.33 19.75
CA TRP A 188 12.36 -9.36 19.12
C TRP A 188 13.29 -10.02 18.11
N ASN A 189 13.64 -11.28 18.32
CA ASN A 189 14.43 -12.08 17.39
C ASN A 189 13.72 -12.20 16.04
N ASP A 190 12.48 -12.65 16.04
CA ASP A 190 11.72 -12.94 14.81
C ASP A 190 11.46 -11.67 13.99
N PHE A 191 11.31 -10.52 14.65
CA PHE A 191 11.12 -9.24 13.97
C PHE A 191 12.38 -8.73 13.29
N ILE A 192 13.53 -8.78 13.96
CA ILE A 192 14.79 -8.30 13.39
C ILE A 192 15.35 -9.29 12.37
N LEU A 193 15.04 -10.58 12.51
CA LEU A 193 15.49 -11.63 11.61
C LEU A 193 15.09 -11.33 10.16
N GLY A 194 16.05 -11.48 9.25
CA GLY A 194 15.86 -11.22 7.83
C GLY A 194 15.71 -9.74 7.46
N SER A 195 15.93 -8.80 8.38
CA SER A 195 15.96 -7.37 8.06
C SER A 195 17.21 -7.00 7.27
N ASP A 196 17.08 -5.98 6.45
CA ASP A 196 18.12 -5.47 5.54
C ASP A 196 18.78 -4.23 6.06
N ALA A 197 17.93 -3.42 6.70
CA ALA A 197 18.31 -2.29 7.50
C ALA A 197 17.55 -2.35 8.82
N VAL A 198 18.21 -1.95 9.91
CA VAL A 198 17.60 -1.78 11.23
C VAL A 198 17.86 -0.37 11.72
N LEU A 199 16.78 0.37 11.95
CA LEU A 199 16.81 1.72 12.51
C LEU A 199 16.48 1.64 14.00
N LEU A 200 17.49 1.85 14.84
CA LEU A 200 17.37 1.87 16.30
C LEU A 200 17.00 3.27 16.79
N ILE A 201 15.80 3.46 17.32
CA ILE A 201 15.31 4.73 17.82
C ILE A 201 15.57 4.84 19.32
N THR A 202 16.18 5.94 19.76
CA THR A 202 16.43 6.27 21.17
C THR A 202 16.03 7.71 21.47
N ASN A 203 15.58 8.01 22.69
CA ASN A 203 15.15 9.37 23.08
C ASN A 203 16.28 10.29 23.56
N SER A 204 17.53 10.00 23.17
CA SER A 204 18.74 10.79 23.46
C SER A 204 19.09 11.01 24.93
N THR A 205 18.37 10.41 25.88
CA THR A 205 18.75 10.41 27.31
C THR A 205 19.83 9.37 27.59
N LEU A 206 20.76 9.63 28.51
CA LEU A 206 21.83 8.67 28.85
C LEU A 206 21.29 7.29 29.23
N GLU A 207 20.26 7.25 30.07
CA GLU A 207 19.64 5.99 30.52
C GLU A 207 19.09 5.17 29.33
N ASN A 208 18.35 5.81 28.42
CA ASN A 208 17.76 5.12 27.28
C ASN A 208 18.80 4.70 26.25
N VAL A 209 19.82 5.53 26.02
CA VAL A 209 20.94 5.23 25.12
C VAL A 209 21.74 4.04 25.64
N GLU A 210 22.02 3.97 26.93
CA GLU A 210 22.70 2.81 27.54
C GLU A 210 21.85 1.54 27.45
N LYS A 211 20.55 1.64 27.74
CA LYS A 211 19.60 0.51 27.56
C LYS A 211 19.56 0.03 26.11
N SER A 212 19.62 0.95 25.14
CA SER A 212 19.52 0.66 23.71
C SER A 212 20.68 -0.19 23.16
N LYS A 213 21.79 -0.34 23.89
CA LYS A 213 22.86 -1.31 23.57
C LYS A 213 22.32 -2.74 23.42
N TYR A 214 21.26 -3.07 24.14
CA TYR A 214 20.57 -4.35 24.00
C TYR A 214 20.20 -4.65 22.54
N PHE A 215 19.56 -3.70 21.86
CA PHE A 215 19.17 -3.86 20.45
C PHE A 215 20.39 -3.95 19.53
N VAL A 216 21.49 -3.24 19.84
CA VAL A 216 22.73 -3.33 19.07
C VAL A 216 23.30 -4.74 19.10
N GLU A 217 23.34 -5.38 20.28
CA GLU A 217 23.77 -6.78 20.40
C GLU A 217 22.80 -7.73 19.70
N LEU A 218 21.49 -7.50 19.83
CA LEU A 218 20.47 -8.30 19.15
C LEU A 218 20.61 -8.24 17.61
N ILE A 219 20.88 -7.06 17.06
CA ILE A 219 21.12 -6.87 15.62
C ILE A 219 22.35 -7.67 15.18
N LYS A 220 23.45 -7.60 15.94
CA LYS A 220 24.68 -8.34 15.64
C LYS A 220 24.47 -9.85 15.67
N GLU A 221 23.64 -10.34 16.60
CA GLU A 221 23.36 -11.78 16.75
C GLU A 221 22.42 -12.29 15.66
N GLN A 222 21.30 -11.61 15.42
CA GLN A 222 20.21 -12.13 14.58
C GLN A 222 20.33 -11.73 13.11
N THR A 223 20.93 -10.58 12.81
CA THR A 223 21.09 -10.10 11.43
C THR A 223 22.42 -9.36 11.24
N PRO A 224 23.57 -10.07 11.37
CA PRO A 224 24.90 -9.45 11.29
C PRO A 224 25.21 -8.76 9.95
N ASN A 225 24.44 -9.09 8.91
CA ASN A 225 24.59 -8.55 7.56
C ASN A 225 23.58 -7.42 7.24
N ALA A 226 22.72 -7.03 8.20
CA ALA A 226 21.90 -5.84 8.05
C ALA A 226 22.75 -4.58 8.26
N HIS A 227 22.42 -3.53 7.50
CA HIS A 227 22.87 -2.21 7.89
C HIS A 227 22.13 -1.79 9.16
N SER A 228 22.79 -1.07 10.05
CA SER A 228 22.15 -0.54 11.24
C SER A 228 22.62 0.87 11.53
N ALA A 229 21.66 1.71 11.92
CA ALA A 229 21.94 3.06 12.39
C ALA A 229 21.00 3.40 13.54
N ALA A 230 21.46 4.31 14.40
CA ALA A 230 20.65 4.86 15.46
C ALA A 230 20.03 6.20 15.04
N ILE A 231 18.78 6.42 15.44
CA ILE A 231 18.08 7.69 15.37
C ILE A 231 18.02 8.24 16.79
N ALA A 232 18.84 9.23 17.07
CA ALA A 232 18.83 10.00 18.30
C ALA A 232 17.67 11.00 18.24
N ASN A 233 16.48 10.55 18.65
CA ASN A 233 15.26 11.33 18.66
C ASN A 233 15.15 12.21 19.91
N LYS A 234 14.26 13.22 19.86
CA LYS A 234 14.01 14.20 20.93
C LYS A 234 15.21 15.09 21.25
N GLN A 235 15.96 15.48 20.22
CA GLN A 235 17.13 16.37 20.35
C GLN A 235 16.78 17.82 20.74
N ASP A 236 15.49 18.16 20.75
CA ASP A 236 14.91 19.42 21.23
C ASP A 236 14.87 19.52 22.77
N LEU A 237 14.94 18.41 23.49
CA LEU A 237 14.77 18.38 24.94
C LEU A 237 16.06 18.71 25.72
N ASP A 238 15.89 19.45 26.83
CA ASP A 238 16.97 19.72 27.77
C ASP A 238 17.56 18.41 28.33
N GLY A 239 18.89 18.29 28.26
CA GLY A 239 19.62 17.11 28.71
C GLY A 239 19.75 15.99 27.68
N ALA A 240 19.32 16.21 26.42
CA ALA A 240 19.65 15.32 25.31
C ALA A 240 21.18 15.23 25.13
N LEU A 241 21.69 14.00 25.02
CA LEU A 241 23.09 13.77 24.67
C LEU A 241 23.35 14.22 23.22
N SER A 242 24.57 14.72 22.97
CA SER A 242 25.00 15.01 21.61
C SER A 242 25.06 13.72 20.78
N VAL A 243 24.83 13.84 19.48
CA VAL A 243 24.85 12.71 18.54
C VAL A 243 26.19 11.97 18.58
N GLU A 244 27.30 12.70 18.69
CA GLU A 244 28.64 12.12 18.77
C GLU A 244 28.79 11.25 20.01
N LYS A 245 28.20 11.67 21.15
CA LYS A 245 28.25 10.90 22.37
C LYS A 245 27.39 9.64 22.30
N ILE A 246 26.22 9.74 21.67
CA ILE A 246 25.34 8.59 21.44
C ILE A 246 26.01 7.58 20.51
N GLU A 247 26.62 8.05 19.42
CA GLU A 247 27.38 7.22 18.46
C GLU A 247 28.55 6.51 19.16
N GLU A 248 29.28 7.20 20.05
CA GLU A 248 30.33 6.59 20.88
C GLU A 248 29.79 5.48 21.80
N ILE A 249 28.62 5.69 22.41
CA ILE A 249 28.02 4.72 23.36
C ILE A 249 27.48 3.49 22.63
N LEU A 250 26.78 3.67 21.51
CA LEU A 250 26.13 2.59 20.77
C LEU A 250 27.08 1.87 19.81
N GLY A 251 28.11 2.55 19.32
CA GLY A 251 29.08 1.98 18.37
C GLY A 251 28.52 1.77 16.96
N ILE A 252 27.40 2.42 16.63
CA ILE A 252 26.78 2.42 15.30
C ILE A 252 26.50 3.86 14.86
N LYS A 253 26.47 4.09 13.54
CA LYS A 253 26.23 5.41 12.96
C LYS A 253 24.94 6.02 13.53
N THR A 254 24.99 7.26 14.00
CA THR A 254 23.86 7.92 14.66
C THR A 254 23.46 9.20 13.94
N TYR A 255 22.15 9.44 13.83
CA TYR A 255 21.55 10.64 13.24
C TYR A 255 20.69 11.37 14.26
N SER A 256 20.77 12.70 14.34
CA SER A 256 19.84 13.50 15.16
C SER A 256 18.44 13.53 14.55
N MET A 257 17.42 13.57 15.39
CA MET A 257 16.04 13.72 14.96
C MET A 257 15.21 14.48 16.00
N VAL A 258 14.30 15.32 15.51
CA VAL A 258 13.20 15.89 16.28
C VAL A 258 11.93 15.49 15.54
N ALA A 259 11.40 14.31 15.86
CA ALA A 259 10.34 13.68 15.06
C ALA A 259 8.99 14.43 15.09
N ILE A 260 8.81 15.33 16.05
CA ILE A 260 7.62 16.19 16.16
C ILE A 260 7.63 17.34 15.14
N GLU A 261 8.77 17.64 14.52
CA GLU A 261 8.88 18.70 13.51
C GLU A 261 8.67 18.10 12.11
N PRO A 262 7.58 18.43 11.39
CA PRO A 262 7.27 17.86 10.07
C PRO A 262 8.38 18.07 9.03
N ASN A 263 9.12 19.18 9.13
CA ASN A 263 10.23 19.50 8.23
C ASN A 263 11.42 18.52 8.34
N ASN A 264 11.48 17.69 9.39
CA ASN A 264 12.50 16.65 9.51
C ASN A 264 12.17 15.38 8.69
N ARG A 265 11.06 15.36 7.95
CA ARG A 265 10.70 14.24 7.07
C ARG A 265 11.77 13.99 6.00
N ASP A 266 12.22 15.02 5.29
CA ASP A 266 13.27 14.89 4.26
C ASP A 266 14.55 14.31 4.84
N LYS A 267 14.90 14.72 6.06
CA LYS A 267 16.03 14.17 6.81
C LYS A 267 15.84 12.69 7.11
N MET A 268 14.63 12.26 7.46
CA MET A 268 14.33 10.84 7.68
C MET A 268 14.40 10.03 6.38
N VAL A 269 13.88 10.55 5.27
CA VAL A 269 14.01 9.90 3.95
C VAL A 269 15.48 9.79 3.54
N GLN A 270 16.29 10.82 3.77
CA GLN A 270 17.74 10.77 3.56
C GLN A 270 18.41 9.69 4.41
N ILE A 271 18.04 9.56 5.69
CA ILE A 271 18.56 8.49 6.56
C ILE A 271 18.22 7.10 6.00
N VAL A 272 17.01 6.91 5.46
CA VAL A 272 16.60 5.67 4.80
C VAL A 272 17.43 5.42 3.53
N ALA A 273 17.65 6.44 2.70
CA ALA A 273 18.51 6.33 1.52
C ALA A 273 19.95 5.94 1.90
N ASP A 274 20.49 6.61 2.91
CA ASP A 274 21.86 6.42 3.41
C ASP A 274 22.06 5.00 3.96
N ILE A 275 21.13 4.50 4.79
CA ILE A 275 21.24 3.15 5.38
C ILE A 275 21.06 2.04 4.33
N LEU A 276 20.33 2.32 3.25
CA LEU A 276 20.14 1.40 2.14
C LEU A 276 21.23 1.52 1.06
N GLU A 277 22.14 2.49 1.18
CA GLU A 277 23.16 2.80 0.18
C GLU A 277 22.56 3.08 -1.22
N MET A 278 21.42 3.76 -1.26
CA MET A 278 20.69 4.08 -2.49
C MET A 278 21.06 5.47 -3.00
N ASN A 279 21.12 5.62 -4.33
CA ASN A 279 21.14 6.94 -4.96
C ASN A 279 19.71 7.50 -4.97
N MET A 280 19.48 8.66 -4.34
CA MET A 280 18.14 9.22 -4.21
C MET A 280 17.52 9.67 -5.53
N GLU A 281 18.32 10.12 -6.50
CA GLU A 281 17.81 10.62 -7.79
C GLU A 281 17.42 9.49 -8.74
N GLU A 282 18.00 8.30 -8.56
CA GLU A 282 17.83 7.13 -9.44
C GLU A 282 17.01 6.01 -8.78
N SER A 283 16.78 6.07 -7.47
CA SER A 283 16.10 4.99 -6.74
C SER A 283 14.62 4.94 -7.07
N THR A 284 14.22 3.89 -7.78
CA THR A 284 12.80 3.56 -8.05
C THR A 284 11.99 3.33 -6.76
N LEU A 285 12.64 3.13 -5.62
CA LEU A 285 11.99 2.88 -4.33
C LEU A 285 11.69 4.18 -3.57
N LEU A 286 12.49 5.23 -3.78
CA LEU A 286 12.40 6.50 -3.03
C LEU A 286 11.98 7.69 -3.90
N LYS A 287 12.24 7.67 -5.22
CA LYS A 287 11.94 8.76 -6.16
C LYS A 287 10.47 9.21 -6.11
N PRO A 288 9.46 8.31 -6.10
CA PRO A 288 8.07 8.72 -6.01
C PRO A 288 7.73 9.55 -4.75
N LEU A 289 8.42 9.32 -3.61
CA LEU A 289 8.19 10.07 -2.39
C LEU A 289 8.57 11.54 -2.56
N PHE A 290 9.69 11.81 -3.24
CA PHE A 290 10.16 13.17 -3.50
C PHE A 290 9.33 13.88 -4.56
N GLU A 291 8.94 13.16 -5.62
CA GLU A 291 8.05 13.69 -6.65
C GLU A 291 6.72 14.14 -6.05
N ARG A 292 6.15 13.32 -5.16
CA ARG A 292 4.95 13.67 -4.39
C ARG A 292 5.14 14.96 -3.59
N ASP A 293 6.23 15.10 -2.84
CA ASP A 293 6.46 16.28 -2.02
C ASP A 293 6.67 17.55 -2.85
N GLN A 294 7.36 17.46 -3.99
CA GLN A 294 7.50 18.55 -4.94
C GLN A 294 6.14 18.98 -5.49
N LEU A 295 5.31 18.01 -5.90
CA LEU A 295 3.96 18.27 -6.39
C LEU A 295 3.09 18.92 -5.31
N ILE A 296 3.18 18.50 -4.04
CA ILE A 296 2.44 19.14 -2.94
C ILE A 296 2.81 20.62 -2.80
N GLN A 297 4.10 20.96 -2.93
CA GLN A 297 4.54 22.36 -2.89
C GLN A 297 4.05 23.15 -4.10
N LEU A 298 4.08 22.54 -5.29
CA LEU A 298 3.56 23.15 -6.51
C LEU A 298 2.05 23.39 -6.43
N ALA A 299 1.28 22.40 -5.94
CA ALA A 299 -0.17 22.51 -5.71
C ALA A 299 -0.50 23.67 -4.76
N LYS A 300 0.17 23.74 -3.60
CA LYS A 300 0.00 24.85 -2.65
C LYS A 300 0.29 26.21 -3.26
N LYS A 301 1.39 26.32 -3.99
CA LYS A 301 1.78 27.56 -4.67
C LYS A 301 0.78 27.94 -5.77
N SER A 302 0.25 26.97 -6.51
CA SER A 302 -0.77 27.18 -7.54
C SER A 302 -2.06 27.75 -6.94
N LEU A 303 -2.52 27.17 -5.82
CA LEU A 303 -3.66 27.67 -5.06
C LEU A 303 -3.45 29.10 -4.55
N GLU A 304 -2.26 29.40 -4.00
CA GLU A 304 -1.92 30.75 -3.54
C GLU A 304 -1.94 31.79 -4.67
N ASN A 305 -1.63 31.36 -5.91
CA ASN A 305 -1.71 32.21 -7.09
C ASN A 305 -3.12 32.28 -7.71
N GLY A 306 -4.07 31.47 -7.24
CA GLY A 306 -5.44 31.39 -7.75
C GLY A 306 -5.59 30.55 -9.03
N ASP A 307 -4.59 29.74 -9.40
CA ASP A 307 -4.66 28.84 -10.54
C ASP A 307 -5.24 27.48 -10.10
N ILE A 308 -6.57 27.38 -10.21
CA ILE A 308 -7.37 26.23 -9.76
C ILE A 308 -7.09 25.01 -10.64
N ALA A 309 -7.04 25.19 -11.96
CA ALA A 309 -6.80 24.11 -12.92
C ALA A 309 -5.43 23.48 -12.74
N GLU A 310 -4.38 24.32 -12.63
CA GLU A 310 -3.03 23.82 -12.38
C GLU A 310 -2.94 23.11 -11.01
N SER A 311 -3.64 23.62 -9.97
CA SER A 311 -3.66 22.94 -8.67
C SER A 311 -4.40 21.60 -8.70
N ALA A 312 -5.53 21.50 -9.39
CA ALA A 312 -6.26 20.25 -9.54
C ALA A 312 -5.37 19.20 -10.22
N SER A 313 -4.73 19.57 -11.33
CA SER A 313 -3.78 18.69 -12.04
C SER A 313 -2.61 18.22 -11.16
N TYR A 314 -2.10 19.07 -10.26
CA TYR A 314 -1.10 18.63 -9.30
C TYR A 314 -1.66 17.64 -8.27
N PHE A 315 -2.91 17.82 -7.80
CA PHE A 315 -3.54 16.87 -6.90
C PHE A 315 -3.86 15.53 -7.55
N ASP A 316 -4.28 15.50 -8.82
CA ASP A 316 -4.42 14.25 -9.58
C ASP A 316 -3.10 13.46 -9.59
N LYS A 317 -1.99 14.13 -9.97
CA LYS A 317 -0.65 13.49 -9.98
C LYS A 317 -0.21 13.01 -8.61
N ILE A 318 -0.59 13.72 -7.54
CA ILE A 318 -0.30 13.31 -6.17
C ILE A 318 -1.13 12.06 -5.82
N ALA A 319 -2.40 12.01 -6.20
CA ALA A 319 -3.27 10.87 -6.00
C ALA A 319 -2.71 9.64 -6.71
N ASP A 320 -2.37 9.75 -8.01
CA ASP A 320 -1.75 8.67 -8.80
C ASP A 320 -0.49 8.12 -8.13
N LEU A 321 0.38 9.02 -7.65
CA LEU A 321 1.55 8.62 -6.90
C LEU A 321 1.16 7.90 -5.60
N CYS A 322 0.20 8.41 -4.81
CA CYS A 322 -0.23 7.74 -3.59
C CYS A 322 -0.76 6.32 -3.86
N LEU A 323 -1.48 6.14 -4.97
CA LEU A 323 -1.93 4.83 -5.42
C LEU A 323 -0.74 3.93 -5.82
N GLU A 324 0.25 4.44 -6.56
CA GLU A 324 1.49 3.70 -6.88
C GLU A 324 2.23 3.26 -5.60
N LEU A 325 2.20 4.10 -4.57
CA LEU A 325 2.83 3.84 -3.27
C LEU A 325 1.99 2.92 -2.36
N GLY A 326 0.74 2.62 -2.73
CA GLY A 326 -0.19 1.81 -1.94
C GLY A 326 -0.64 2.50 -0.65
N ASP A 327 -0.85 3.82 -0.72
CA ASP A 327 -1.36 4.66 0.37
C ASP A 327 -2.80 5.10 0.05
N ASP A 328 -3.73 4.14 0.13
CA ASP A 328 -5.13 4.29 -0.33
C ASP A 328 -5.86 5.45 0.37
N ALA A 329 -5.57 5.68 1.66
CA ALA A 329 -6.15 6.78 2.42
C ALA A 329 -5.70 8.14 1.87
N LEU A 330 -4.42 8.26 1.55
CA LEU A 330 -3.83 9.50 1.04
C LEU A 330 -4.22 9.73 -0.43
N TYR A 331 -4.34 8.65 -1.20
CA TYR A 331 -4.95 8.65 -2.54
C TYR A 331 -6.35 9.27 -2.46
N LYS A 332 -7.26 8.70 -1.65
CA LYS A 332 -8.64 9.21 -1.49
C LYS A 332 -8.64 10.68 -1.07
N GLU A 333 -7.79 11.08 -0.14
CA GLU A 333 -7.69 12.47 0.31
C GLU A 333 -7.31 13.45 -0.82
N PHE A 334 -6.29 13.13 -1.61
CA PHE A 334 -5.83 14.01 -2.69
C PHE A 334 -6.74 13.97 -3.91
N TYR A 335 -7.32 12.82 -4.22
CA TYR A 335 -8.37 12.68 -5.23
C TYR A 335 -9.55 13.61 -4.91
N LEU A 336 -10.13 13.50 -3.71
CA LEU A 336 -11.25 14.36 -3.28
C LEU A 336 -10.90 15.85 -3.29
N LYS A 337 -9.65 16.21 -2.99
CA LYS A 337 -9.18 17.61 -3.11
C LYS A 337 -9.17 18.06 -4.56
N SER A 338 -8.73 17.21 -5.49
CA SER A 338 -8.74 17.49 -6.92
C SER A 338 -10.17 17.69 -7.42
N GLU A 339 -11.06 16.74 -7.15
CA GLU A 339 -12.47 16.79 -7.58
C GLU A 339 -13.18 18.03 -7.04
N LYS A 340 -12.94 18.35 -5.77
CA LYS A 340 -13.47 19.57 -5.17
C LYS A 340 -13.01 20.84 -5.89
N LEU A 341 -11.77 20.89 -6.39
CA LEU A 341 -11.28 22.03 -7.16
C LEU A 341 -11.86 22.07 -8.57
N LYS A 342 -12.01 20.91 -9.23
CA LYS A 342 -12.60 20.79 -10.57
C LYS A 342 -14.01 21.37 -10.61
N ARG A 343 -14.80 21.21 -9.55
CA ARG A 343 -16.13 21.87 -9.37
C ARG A 343 -16.12 23.40 -9.37
N TYR A 344 -14.97 24.04 -9.17
CA TYR A 344 -14.82 25.50 -9.23
C TYR A 344 -14.10 25.98 -10.49
N LEU A 345 -13.85 25.07 -11.45
CA LEU A 345 -13.31 25.50 -12.73
C LEU A 345 -14.30 26.45 -13.41
N PRO A 346 -13.80 27.55 -14.00
CA PRO A 346 -14.66 28.42 -14.76
C PRO A 346 -15.18 27.68 -15.98
N ASP A 347 -16.41 28.00 -16.35
CA ASP A 347 -17.01 27.52 -17.57
C ASP A 347 -16.22 27.97 -18.81
N ILE A 348 -16.39 27.27 -19.93
CA ILE A 348 -15.73 27.64 -21.18
C ILE A 348 -16.23 29.01 -21.69
N THR A 349 -15.36 29.73 -22.41
CA THR A 349 -15.74 31.04 -22.97
C THR A 349 -16.70 30.88 -24.15
N ASN A 350 -17.51 31.90 -24.48
CA ASN A 350 -18.37 31.86 -25.69
C ASN A 350 -17.63 31.53 -27.00
N LEU A 351 -16.32 31.75 -27.08
CA LEU A 351 -15.51 31.33 -28.23
C LEU A 351 -15.25 29.82 -28.21
N GLN A 352 -14.94 29.27 -27.04
CA GLN A 352 -14.75 27.83 -26.82
C GLN A 352 -16.07 27.09 -26.98
N GLU A 353 -17.17 27.63 -26.45
CA GLU A 353 -18.54 27.15 -26.69
C GLU A 353 -18.81 26.93 -28.19
N TYR A 354 -18.58 27.99 -28.97
CA TYR A 354 -18.73 27.93 -30.43
C TYR A 354 -17.78 26.93 -31.10
N GLN A 355 -16.59 26.68 -30.53
CA GLN A 355 -15.62 25.73 -31.06
C GLN A 355 -16.00 24.27 -30.75
N ASN A 356 -16.57 24.03 -29.58
CA ASN A 356 -17.02 22.72 -29.11
C ASN A 356 -18.48 22.43 -29.51
N ASN A 357 -19.18 23.39 -30.13
CA ASN A 357 -20.56 23.27 -30.61
C ASN A 357 -21.59 23.05 -29.49
N THR A 358 -21.29 23.53 -28.30
CA THR A 358 -22.14 23.53 -27.10
C THR A 358 -23.12 24.71 -27.08
N ASP A 359 -24.13 24.70 -26.19
CA ASP A 359 -25.14 25.78 -26.10
C ASP A 359 -24.68 26.94 -25.23
N LEU A 360 -24.46 28.10 -25.83
CA LEU A 360 -24.11 29.35 -25.14
C LEU A 360 -25.02 29.81 -23.97
N ASN A 361 -26.21 29.24 -23.79
CA ASN A 361 -27.13 29.57 -22.68
C ASN A 361 -27.39 28.38 -21.76
N ASP A 362 -26.79 27.24 -22.04
CA ASP A 362 -26.73 26.09 -21.16
C ASP A 362 -25.30 25.94 -20.67
N SER A 363 -25.09 25.52 -19.43
CA SER A 363 -23.72 25.31 -18.91
C SER A 363 -23.34 23.83 -18.87
N ASP A 364 -24.27 22.96 -19.23
CA ASP A 364 -24.20 21.50 -19.24
C ASP A 364 -25.03 21.07 -20.45
N SER A 365 -24.36 20.91 -21.59
CA SER A 365 -25.02 20.83 -22.90
C SER A 365 -25.68 19.47 -23.18
N ASP A 366 -25.29 18.41 -22.48
CA ASP A 366 -25.86 17.06 -22.59
C ASP A 366 -26.59 16.55 -21.33
N ASP A 367 -26.68 17.38 -20.28
CA ASP A 367 -27.44 17.15 -19.05
C ASP A 367 -26.94 15.91 -18.25
N ASP A 368 -25.65 15.61 -18.31
CA ASP A 368 -25.05 14.43 -17.66
C ASP A 368 -24.58 14.71 -16.20
N GLY A 369 -24.54 15.99 -15.81
CA GLY A 369 -24.13 16.46 -14.49
C GLY A 369 -22.72 17.07 -14.44
N LEU A 370 -21.98 17.14 -15.55
CA LEU A 370 -20.77 17.92 -15.72
C LEU A 370 -21.06 19.17 -16.54
N THR A 371 -20.48 20.31 -16.15
CA THR A 371 -20.56 21.50 -17.01
C THR A 371 -19.62 21.35 -18.21
N ASP A 372 -19.94 21.98 -19.34
CA ASP A 372 -19.08 22.03 -20.54
C ASP A 372 -17.64 22.47 -20.19
N GLY A 373 -17.52 23.40 -19.23
CA GLY A 373 -16.27 23.83 -18.59
C GLY A 373 -15.46 22.72 -17.93
N GLN A 374 -16.11 21.85 -17.16
CA GLN A 374 -15.48 20.75 -16.45
C GLN A 374 -15.01 19.67 -17.43
N GLU A 375 -15.83 19.34 -18.40
CA GLU A 375 -15.53 18.36 -19.42
C GLU A 375 -14.32 18.80 -20.26
N VAL A 376 -14.36 20.02 -20.81
CA VAL A 376 -13.29 20.50 -21.69
C VAL A 376 -11.98 20.76 -20.93
N ASN A 377 -12.04 21.24 -19.69
CA ASN A 377 -10.85 21.69 -18.97
C ASN A 377 -10.28 20.67 -17.97
N ALA A 378 -11.06 19.69 -17.51
CA ALA A 378 -10.65 18.74 -16.47
C ALA A 378 -10.77 17.27 -16.87
N TYR A 379 -11.91 16.84 -17.41
CA TYR A 379 -12.17 15.41 -17.66
C TYR A 379 -11.89 14.97 -19.09
N PHE A 380 -11.79 15.92 -20.01
CA PHE A 380 -11.52 15.73 -21.44
C PHE A 380 -12.53 14.84 -22.18
N THR A 381 -13.77 14.83 -21.70
CA THR A 381 -14.96 14.22 -22.31
C THR A 381 -15.56 15.10 -23.42
N ASP A 382 -16.53 14.59 -24.18
CA ASP A 382 -17.26 15.37 -25.19
C ASP A 382 -18.50 16.03 -24.57
N PRO A 383 -18.55 17.38 -24.47
CA PRO A 383 -19.64 18.11 -23.80
C PRO A 383 -20.99 18.10 -24.54
N ASN A 384 -21.19 17.17 -25.46
CA ASN A 384 -22.46 16.95 -26.14
C ASN A 384 -22.82 15.47 -26.20
N ASP A 385 -22.07 14.62 -25.50
CA ASP A 385 -22.24 13.18 -25.44
C ASP A 385 -22.17 12.73 -23.98
N PRO A 386 -23.31 12.42 -23.35
CA PRO A 386 -23.35 12.16 -21.91
C PRO A 386 -22.63 10.85 -21.49
N ASP A 387 -22.05 10.10 -22.42
CA ASP A 387 -21.33 8.83 -22.25
C ASP A 387 -20.22 8.75 -23.32
N SER A 388 -19.09 9.39 -23.04
CA SER A 388 -18.01 9.65 -23.99
C SER A 388 -17.32 8.39 -24.50
N ASP A 389 -17.25 7.34 -23.69
CA ASP A 389 -16.60 6.07 -24.05
C ASP A 389 -17.58 4.96 -24.48
N ASN A 390 -18.89 5.23 -24.37
CA ASN A 390 -20.00 4.40 -24.80
C ASN A 390 -20.08 3.06 -24.07
N ASP A 391 -19.72 3.03 -22.79
CA ASP A 391 -19.79 1.82 -21.96
C ASP A 391 -21.13 1.63 -21.22
N GLY A 392 -22.00 2.65 -21.31
CA GLY A 392 -23.35 2.64 -20.78
C GLY A 392 -23.50 3.31 -19.41
N MET A 393 -22.44 3.94 -18.90
CA MET A 393 -22.45 4.82 -17.72
C MET A 393 -22.25 6.27 -18.16
N PRO A 394 -22.98 7.26 -17.57
CA PRO A 394 -22.75 8.65 -17.93
C PRO A 394 -21.46 9.23 -17.36
N ASP A 395 -20.78 10.12 -18.09
CA ASP A 395 -19.48 10.68 -17.67
C ASP A 395 -19.58 11.36 -16.30
N GLY A 396 -20.65 12.12 -16.07
CA GLY A 396 -20.94 12.76 -14.79
C GLY A 396 -21.20 11.79 -13.64
N TRP A 397 -21.77 10.61 -13.91
CA TRP A 397 -21.92 9.58 -12.89
C TRP A 397 -20.56 8.93 -12.58
N GLU A 398 -19.78 8.59 -13.60
CA GLU A 398 -18.46 7.99 -13.45
C GLU A 398 -17.52 8.89 -12.65
N VAL A 399 -17.45 10.18 -12.98
CA VAL A 399 -16.64 11.16 -12.25
C VAL A 399 -17.05 11.23 -10.77
N ASN A 400 -18.35 11.22 -10.48
CA ASN A 400 -18.85 11.27 -9.11
C ASN A 400 -18.53 10.00 -8.31
N ASN A 401 -18.42 8.86 -9.00
CA ASN A 401 -18.09 7.54 -8.43
C ASN A 401 -16.61 7.15 -8.60
N SER A 402 -15.75 8.12 -8.89
CA SER A 402 -14.30 7.91 -9.00
C SER A 402 -13.87 6.91 -10.09
N LEU A 403 -14.67 6.78 -11.14
CA LEU A 403 -14.38 6.03 -12.36
C LEU A 403 -13.83 6.95 -13.45
N ASN A 404 -13.43 6.39 -14.59
CA ASN A 404 -12.80 7.13 -15.67
C ASN A 404 -13.69 7.23 -16.92
N PRO A 405 -14.26 8.40 -17.21
CA PRO A 405 -15.26 8.59 -18.28
C PRO A 405 -14.71 8.56 -19.71
N ASN A 406 -13.53 7.97 -19.91
CA ASN A 406 -12.87 7.90 -21.22
C ASN A 406 -12.35 6.49 -21.52
N VAL A 407 -12.66 5.52 -20.67
CA VAL A 407 -12.20 4.14 -20.76
C VAL A 407 -13.32 3.22 -20.30
N ASP A 408 -13.85 2.42 -21.23
CA ASP A 408 -14.80 1.33 -20.92
C ASP A 408 -14.27 0.46 -19.78
N ASP A 409 -14.81 0.76 -18.60
CA ASP A 409 -14.46 0.17 -17.32
C ASP A 409 -15.69 -0.46 -16.65
N SER A 410 -16.85 -0.41 -17.33
CA SER A 410 -18.14 -1.04 -17.05
C SER A 410 -18.08 -2.45 -16.43
N ALA A 411 -17.08 -3.26 -16.78
CA ALA A 411 -16.91 -4.65 -16.34
C ALA A 411 -15.98 -4.83 -15.13
N ASN A 412 -15.37 -3.76 -14.62
CA ASN A 412 -14.53 -3.80 -13.43
C ASN A 412 -15.39 -3.93 -12.16
N ASP A 413 -14.76 -4.45 -11.10
CA ASP A 413 -15.36 -4.68 -9.78
C ASP A 413 -14.37 -4.14 -8.72
N PRO A 414 -14.37 -2.81 -8.48
CA PRO A 414 -13.46 -2.17 -7.53
C PRO A 414 -13.78 -2.53 -6.06
N GLY A 415 -15.07 -2.63 -5.71
CA GLY A 415 -15.57 -3.02 -4.39
C GLY A 415 -15.25 -4.48 -4.02
N GLY A 416 -15.13 -5.36 -5.02
CA GLY A 416 -14.78 -6.77 -4.85
C GLY A 416 -15.93 -7.64 -4.34
N ASP A 417 -17.16 -7.17 -4.47
CA ASP A 417 -18.41 -7.79 -4.01
C ASP A 417 -19.12 -8.59 -5.12
N ARG A 418 -18.54 -8.58 -6.34
CA ARG A 418 -19.02 -9.23 -7.57
C ARG A 418 -20.14 -8.50 -8.29
N LEU A 419 -20.31 -7.21 -8.06
CA LEU A 419 -21.02 -6.34 -8.99
C LEU A 419 -20.02 -5.58 -9.85
N THR A 420 -20.34 -5.46 -11.14
CA THR A 420 -19.55 -4.65 -12.05
C THR A 420 -19.96 -3.17 -11.95
N ASN A 421 -19.09 -2.22 -12.29
CA ASN A 421 -19.43 -0.78 -12.34
C ASN A 421 -20.79 -0.49 -13.03
N LEU A 422 -21.08 -1.15 -14.15
CA LEU A 422 -22.36 -0.96 -14.85
C LEU A 422 -23.57 -1.51 -14.06
N GLN A 423 -23.38 -2.53 -13.24
CA GLN A 423 -24.43 -3.06 -12.37
C GLN A 423 -24.61 -2.15 -11.16
N GLU A 424 -23.53 -1.62 -10.61
CA GLU A 424 -23.57 -0.59 -9.55
C GLU A 424 -24.38 0.62 -9.99
N TYR A 425 -24.08 1.16 -11.19
CA TYR A 425 -24.85 2.23 -11.80
C TYR A 425 -26.34 1.91 -11.92
N GLN A 426 -26.68 0.66 -12.25
CA GLN A 426 -28.08 0.23 -12.40
C GLN A 426 -28.82 0.04 -11.07
N ASN A 427 -28.09 -0.15 -9.96
CA ASN A 427 -28.65 -0.30 -8.62
C ASN A 427 -28.47 0.97 -7.76
N ASP A 428 -27.96 2.07 -8.35
CA ASP A 428 -27.69 3.34 -7.65
C ASP A 428 -26.76 3.19 -6.42
N THR A 429 -25.81 2.26 -6.47
CA THR A 429 -24.79 1.99 -5.42
C THR A 429 -23.42 2.61 -5.78
N ASP A 430 -22.48 2.67 -4.82
CA ASP A 430 -21.10 3.17 -5.04
C ASP A 430 -20.17 2.02 -5.41
N PRO A 431 -19.57 1.99 -6.62
CA PRO A 431 -18.65 0.93 -7.05
C PRO A 431 -17.42 0.70 -6.16
N ASN A 432 -17.11 1.62 -5.25
CA ASN A 432 -15.99 1.55 -4.31
C ASN A 432 -16.43 1.27 -2.88
N ASP A 433 -17.73 1.15 -2.64
CA ASP A 433 -18.30 0.59 -1.43
C ASP A 433 -18.81 -0.81 -1.74
N SER A 434 -18.80 -1.70 -0.74
CA SER A 434 -19.25 -3.08 -0.96
C SER A 434 -20.56 -3.40 -0.23
N ASP A 435 -21.04 -2.48 0.60
CA ASP A 435 -22.18 -2.61 1.51
C ASP A 435 -22.73 -1.19 1.69
N SER A 436 -23.61 -0.77 0.77
CA SER A 436 -24.01 0.62 0.56
C SER A 436 -24.90 1.17 1.69
N ASP A 437 -25.62 0.32 2.41
CA ASP A 437 -26.50 0.69 3.51
C ASP A 437 -26.02 0.26 4.91
N ASP A 438 -24.84 -0.37 4.99
CA ASP A 438 -24.16 -0.81 6.21
C ASP A 438 -24.97 -1.85 7.04
N ASP A 439 -25.79 -2.68 6.39
CA ASP A 439 -26.67 -3.65 7.05
C ASP A 439 -26.00 -5.01 7.34
N GLY A 440 -24.84 -5.24 6.72
CA GLY A 440 -24.03 -6.46 6.86
C GLY A 440 -24.15 -7.45 5.69
N LEU A 441 -24.94 -7.16 4.66
CA LEU A 441 -24.86 -7.79 3.35
C LEU A 441 -24.11 -6.90 2.38
N THR A 442 -23.34 -7.52 1.48
CA THR A 442 -22.78 -6.75 0.37
C THR A 442 -23.82 -6.50 -0.70
N ASP A 443 -23.73 -5.40 -1.45
CA ASP A 443 -24.63 -5.07 -2.57
C ASP A 443 -24.77 -6.26 -3.55
N GLY A 444 -23.66 -6.91 -3.86
CA GLY A 444 -23.64 -8.11 -4.70
C GLY A 444 -24.31 -9.34 -4.11
N GLN A 445 -24.38 -9.49 -2.79
CA GLN A 445 -25.18 -10.55 -2.13
C GLN A 445 -26.66 -10.25 -2.23
N GLU A 446 -27.04 -9.00 -2.05
CA GLU A 446 -28.41 -8.55 -2.12
C GLU A 446 -28.98 -8.71 -3.52
N VAL A 447 -28.31 -8.14 -4.52
CA VAL A 447 -28.75 -8.21 -5.93
C VAL A 447 -28.77 -9.65 -6.45
N ASN A 448 -27.77 -10.48 -6.11
CA ASN A 448 -27.61 -11.80 -6.73
C ASN A 448 -28.24 -12.96 -5.94
N ALA A 449 -28.47 -12.83 -4.63
CA ALA A 449 -28.87 -13.93 -3.77
C ALA A 449 -30.09 -13.63 -2.88
N SER A 450 -30.10 -12.50 -2.18
CA SER A 450 -31.20 -12.14 -1.25
C SER A 450 -32.38 -11.48 -1.95
N PHE A 451 -32.14 -10.87 -3.11
CA PHE A 451 -33.10 -10.08 -3.91
C PHE A 451 -33.73 -8.92 -3.13
N THR A 452 -32.93 -8.27 -2.29
CA THR A 452 -33.22 -7.04 -1.53
C THR A 452 -32.69 -5.82 -2.27
N ASP A 453 -33.03 -4.60 -1.81
CA ASP A 453 -32.51 -3.35 -2.38
C ASP A 453 -31.25 -2.95 -1.61
N PRO A 454 -30.07 -2.86 -2.26
CA PRO A 454 -28.80 -2.59 -1.57
C PRO A 454 -28.66 -1.20 -0.95
N ASN A 455 -29.69 -0.37 -1.06
CA ASN A 455 -29.77 0.93 -0.40
C ASN A 455 -30.84 0.98 0.70
N ASP A 456 -31.42 -0.17 1.06
CA ASP A 456 -32.50 -0.30 2.02
C ASP A 456 -32.23 -1.41 3.06
N PRO A 457 -31.79 -1.05 4.28
CA PRO A 457 -31.27 -2.03 5.24
C PRO A 457 -32.34 -2.91 5.90
N ASP A 458 -33.63 -2.75 5.56
CA ASP A 458 -34.80 -3.44 6.14
C ASP A 458 -35.91 -3.55 5.08
N SER A 459 -35.80 -4.55 4.19
CA SER A 459 -36.63 -4.69 2.99
C SER A 459 -38.13 -4.88 3.26
N ASP A 460 -38.53 -5.34 4.44
CA ASP A 460 -39.92 -5.58 4.80
C ASP A 460 -40.48 -4.61 5.87
N ASP A 461 -39.68 -3.62 6.27
CA ASP A 461 -40.02 -2.51 7.18
C ASP A 461 -40.46 -2.98 8.60
N VAL A 462 -39.94 -4.12 9.09
CA VAL A 462 -40.33 -4.66 10.42
C VAL A 462 -39.37 -4.32 11.55
N GLY A 463 -38.26 -3.65 11.24
CA GLY A 463 -37.25 -3.23 12.20
C GLY A 463 -36.21 -4.31 12.52
N MET A 464 -35.98 -5.24 11.60
CA MET A 464 -34.87 -6.20 11.58
C MET A 464 -34.08 -5.93 10.30
N SER A 465 -32.74 -6.01 10.32
CA SER A 465 -31.97 -5.76 9.10
C SER A 465 -31.86 -7.00 8.22
N ASP A 466 -31.79 -6.80 6.90
CA ASP A 466 -31.75 -7.91 5.94
C ASP A 466 -30.53 -8.81 6.20
N GLY A 467 -29.39 -8.20 6.52
CA GLY A 467 -28.17 -8.91 6.89
C GLY A 467 -28.28 -9.71 8.19
N TRP A 468 -29.03 -9.25 9.18
CA TRP A 468 -29.28 -10.05 10.37
C TRP A 468 -30.19 -11.23 10.04
N GLU A 469 -31.24 -11.01 9.26
CA GLU A 469 -32.18 -12.06 8.88
C GLU A 469 -31.50 -13.17 8.06
N VAL A 470 -30.73 -12.80 7.04
CA VAL A 470 -30.00 -13.76 6.21
C VAL A 470 -28.99 -14.56 7.03
N ASN A 471 -28.26 -13.92 7.96
CA ASN A 471 -27.32 -14.61 8.84
C ASN A 471 -28.01 -15.62 9.78
N ASN A 472 -29.26 -15.34 10.17
CA ASN A 472 -30.11 -16.21 11.00
C ASN A 472 -31.04 -17.12 10.17
N SER A 473 -30.77 -17.28 8.87
CA SER A 473 -31.55 -18.14 7.96
C SER A 473 -33.05 -17.77 7.86
N LEU A 474 -33.39 -16.52 8.15
CA LEU A 474 -34.69 -15.91 7.90
C LEU A 474 -34.74 -15.32 6.48
N ASN A 475 -35.92 -14.81 6.09
CA ASN A 475 -36.12 -14.27 4.75
C ASN A 475 -36.42 -12.77 4.81
N PRO A 476 -35.49 -11.90 4.37
CA PRO A 476 -35.62 -10.44 4.53
C PRO A 476 -36.78 -9.79 3.78
N ASN A 477 -37.39 -10.53 2.85
CA ASN A 477 -38.51 -10.01 2.05
C ASN A 477 -39.89 -10.34 2.65
N VAL A 478 -39.97 -10.88 3.86
CA VAL A 478 -41.21 -11.40 4.44
C VAL A 478 -41.31 -11.13 5.93
N ASP A 479 -42.35 -10.38 6.33
CA ASP A 479 -42.67 -10.15 7.74
C ASP A 479 -42.88 -11.46 8.49
N ASP A 480 -41.80 -11.88 9.14
CA ASP A 480 -41.71 -13.04 10.01
C ASP A 480 -41.35 -12.66 11.44
N SER A 481 -41.33 -11.34 11.73
CA SER A 481 -41.01 -10.68 13.00
C SER A 481 -41.70 -11.27 14.25
N THR A 482 -42.86 -11.91 14.06
CA THR A 482 -43.70 -12.51 15.11
C THR A 482 -43.58 -14.02 15.24
N ASN A 483 -42.77 -14.67 14.39
CA ASN A 483 -42.49 -16.10 14.48
C ASN A 483 -41.56 -16.39 15.66
N ASP A 484 -41.65 -17.61 16.17
CA ASP A 484 -40.88 -18.15 17.31
C ASP A 484 -40.36 -19.54 16.90
N PRO A 485 -39.23 -19.61 16.16
CA PRO A 485 -38.66 -20.85 15.67
C PRO A 485 -38.05 -21.70 16.79
N GLY A 486 -37.34 -21.06 17.74
CA GLY A 486 -36.75 -21.68 18.94
C GLY A 486 -37.78 -22.28 19.90
N GLY A 487 -39.00 -21.76 19.91
CA GLY A 487 -40.12 -22.25 20.74
C GLY A 487 -39.98 -21.87 22.20
N ASP A 488 -39.22 -20.83 22.51
CA ASP A 488 -38.84 -20.36 23.85
C ASP A 488 -39.68 -19.16 24.32
N ARG A 489 -40.58 -18.68 23.45
CA ARG A 489 -41.50 -17.55 23.63
C ARG A 489 -40.88 -16.17 23.36
N LEU A 490 -39.77 -16.10 22.65
CA LEU A 490 -39.30 -14.88 22.00
C LEU A 490 -39.63 -14.92 20.50
N THR A 491 -40.05 -13.77 19.98
CA THR A 491 -40.25 -13.63 18.53
C THR A 491 -38.96 -13.21 17.85
N ASN A 492 -38.81 -13.44 16.54
CA ASN A 492 -37.64 -12.99 15.75
C ASN A 492 -37.24 -11.52 16.04
N LEU A 493 -38.21 -10.60 16.12
CA LEU A 493 -37.92 -9.20 16.46
C LEU A 493 -37.38 -9.01 17.88
N GLN A 494 -37.81 -9.84 18.84
CA GLN A 494 -37.29 -9.81 20.19
C GLN A 494 -35.89 -10.43 20.26
N GLU A 495 -35.65 -11.49 19.50
CA GLU A 495 -34.32 -12.11 19.34
C GLU A 495 -33.31 -11.09 18.78
N TYR A 496 -33.68 -10.40 17.69
CA TYR A 496 -32.88 -9.31 17.12
C TYR A 496 -32.52 -8.23 18.15
N GLN A 497 -33.48 -7.84 19.01
CA GLN A 497 -33.27 -6.83 20.05
C GLN A 497 -32.38 -7.29 21.20
N ASN A 498 -32.27 -8.60 21.43
CA ASN A 498 -31.45 -9.19 22.48
C ASN A 498 -30.13 -9.78 21.95
N ASP A 499 -29.88 -9.72 20.65
CA ASP A 499 -28.69 -10.28 19.99
C ASP A 499 -28.55 -11.80 20.22
N THR A 500 -29.68 -12.52 20.10
CA THR A 500 -29.78 -13.99 20.25
C THR A 500 -30.14 -14.67 18.92
N ASP A 501 -29.94 -15.99 18.81
CA ASP A 501 -30.27 -16.76 17.59
C ASP A 501 -31.73 -17.23 17.63
N PRO A 502 -32.61 -16.78 16.71
CA PRO A 502 -34.02 -17.15 16.71
C PRO A 502 -34.29 -18.65 16.48
N ASN A 503 -33.29 -19.42 16.07
CA ASN A 503 -33.37 -20.87 15.91
C ASN A 503 -32.75 -21.66 17.06
N ASP A 504 -32.08 -20.98 18.00
CA ASP A 504 -31.66 -21.53 19.27
C ASP A 504 -32.67 -21.14 20.36
N SER A 505 -32.77 -21.94 21.40
CA SER A 505 -33.66 -21.65 22.53
C SER A 505 -32.90 -21.28 23.80
N ASP A 506 -31.58 -21.43 23.79
CA ASP A 506 -30.66 -21.27 24.94
C ASP A 506 -29.30 -20.87 24.37
N SER A 507 -29.12 -19.57 24.10
CA SER A 507 -27.99 -19.02 23.34
C SER A 507 -26.65 -19.18 24.07
N ASP A 508 -26.65 -19.29 25.40
CA ASP A 508 -25.44 -19.41 26.22
C ASP A 508 -25.22 -20.79 26.87
N ASP A 509 -26.10 -21.75 26.58
CA ASP A 509 -26.10 -23.13 27.07
C ASP A 509 -26.14 -23.23 28.63
N ASP A 510 -26.79 -22.30 29.33
CA ASP A 510 -26.81 -22.24 30.81
C ASP A 510 -27.95 -23.04 31.49
N GLU A 511 -28.80 -23.69 30.68
CA GLU A 511 -30.03 -24.41 31.05
C GLU A 511 -31.28 -23.52 31.29
N LEU A 512 -31.19 -22.20 31.10
CA LEU A 512 -32.32 -21.29 30.97
C LEU A 512 -32.52 -20.94 29.50
N THR A 513 -33.78 -20.90 29.06
CA THR A 513 -34.04 -20.45 27.69
C THR A 513 -33.96 -18.93 27.60
N ASP A 514 -33.58 -18.37 26.45
CA ASP A 514 -33.49 -16.92 26.22
C ASP A 514 -34.80 -16.21 26.63
N GLY A 515 -35.94 -16.79 26.27
CA GLY A 515 -37.26 -16.30 26.65
C GLY A 515 -37.60 -16.40 28.13
N GLN A 516 -36.99 -17.30 28.90
CA GLN A 516 -37.10 -17.33 30.37
C GLN A 516 -36.29 -16.20 30.97
N GLU A 517 -35.08 -15.99 30.47
CA GLU A 517 -34.19 -14.94 30.94
C GLU A 517 -34.76 -13.56 30.69
N VAL A 518 -35.23 -13.29 29.48
CA VAL A 518 -35.83 -12.00 29.11
C VAL A 518 -37.16 -11.79 29.85
N ASN A 519 -38.08 -12.76 29.83
CA ASN A 519 -39.45 -12.54 30.30
C ASN A 519 -39.67 -12.78 31.81
N ASP A 520 -38.95 -13.74 32.40
CA ASP A 520 -39.21 -14.20 33.78
C ASP A 520 -38.12 -13.72 34.77
N TYR A 521 -36.86 -13.59 34.33
CA TYR A 521 -35.72 -13.24 35.20
C TYR A 521 -35.12 -11.85 34.97
N SER A 522 -35.34 -11.25 33.79
CA SER A 522 -34.68 -10.02 33.33
C SER A 522 -33.15 -10.09 33.41
N THR A 523 -32.58 -11.22 32.99
CA THR A 523 -31.15 -11.47 32.81
C THR A 523 -30.76 -11.33 31.33
N ASP A 524 -29.45 -11.36 31.06
CA ASP A 524 -28.90 -11.22 29.71
C ASP A 524 -28.77 -12.62 29.10
N PRO A 525 -29.50 -12.95 28.02
CA PRO A 525 -29.55 -14.30 27.45
C PRO A 525 -28.23 -14.75 26.77
N ASN A 526 -27.24 -13.87 26.74
CA ASN A 526 -25.90 -14.16 26.23
C ASN A 526 -24.84 -14.27 27.35
N ASP A 527 -25.24 -14.24 28.63
CA ASP A 527 -24.33 -14.32 29.78
C ASP A 527 -24.74 -15.42 30.77
N SER A 528 -23.97 -16.52 30.71
CA SER A 528 -24.10 -17.74 31.55
C SER A 528 -23.91 -17.56 33.08
N GLY A 529 -24.05 -16.34 33.61
CA GLY A 529 -23.59 -15.85 34.92
C GLY A 529 -24.66 -15.50 35.95
#